data_AF-A0A0M4LA32-F1
#
_entry.id   AF-A0A0M4LA32-F1
#
_cell.length_a   1.000
_cell.length_b   1.000
_cell.length_c   1.000
_cell.angle_alpha   90.00
_cell.angle_beta   90.00
_cell.angle_gamma   90.00
#
_symmetry.space_group_name_H-M   'P 1'
#
loop_
_entity.id
_entity.type
_entity.pdbx_description
1 polymer ?
#
loop_
_entity_poly.entity_id
_entity_poly.type
_entity_poly.pdbx_seq_one_letter_code
_entity_poly.pdbx_strand_id
1 'polypeptide(L)'
;MSEMTNDRSRASVARGLPATCASLAVIAGLLLPQFDSLYITGYVASIVFAVATPLAFTMAVSGQLLKQSRKLRQLVIGTAVVAPLSVEGSALRLSLGSKEGAFYDIGAAPVWLFFTFALLVLTLLATRAIPHENRILRDQ
;
A
#
# COMPACT_ATOMS: atom_id res chain seq x y z
N MET A 1 33.34 -5.32 -8.99
CA MET A 1 32.31 -4.89 -9.97
C MET A 1 30.96 -5.60 -9.81
N SER A 2 30.92 -6.84 -9.30
CA SER A 2 29.67 -7.60 -9.06
C SER A 2 28.86 -7.20 -7.80
N GLU A 3 29.49 -6.58 -6.79
CA GLU A 3 28.78 -6.11 -5.58
C GLU A 3 27.95 -4.86 -5.86
N MET A 4 28.52 -3.91 -6.60
CA MET A 4 27.90 -2.62 -6.89
C MET A 4 26.62 -2.72 -7.74
N THR A 5 26.44 -3.79 -8.51
CA THR A 5 25.21 -4.08 -9.27
C THR A 5 24.11 -4.69 -8.39
N ASN A 6 24.47 -5.44 -7.33
CA ASN A 6 23.53 -6.09 -6.42
C ASN A 6 22.82 -5.06 -5.51
N ASP A 7 23.55 -4.06 -5.01
CA ASP A 7 22.99 -3.03 -4.13
C ASP A 7 22.00 -2.12 -4.85
N ARG A 8 22.27 -1.75 -6.10
CA ARG A 8 21.32 -0.98 -6.94
C ARG A 8 20.04 -1.76 -7.21
N SER A 9 20.15 -3.07 -7.44
CA SER A 9 18.99 -3.94 -7.64
C SER A 9 18.11 -3.96 -6.39
N ARG A 10 18.71 -4.21 -5.22
CA ARG A 10 18.01 -4.22 -3.92
C ARG A 10 17.33 -2.89 -3.59
N ALA A 11 18.00 -1.77 -3.84
CA ALA A 11 17.44 -0.44 -3.63
C ALA A 11 16.26 -0.16 -4.58
N SER A 12 16.32 -0.61 -5.84
CA SER A 12 15.21 -0.46 -6.79
C SER A 12 13.99 -1.31 -6.40
N VAL A 13 14.22 -2.54 -5.95
CA VAL A 13 13.17 -3.48 -5.51
C VAL A 13 12.51 -2.94 -4.25
N ALA A 14 13.29 -2.48 -3.26
CA ALA A 14 12.77 -1.91 -2.02
C ALA A 14 11.88 -0.69 -2.23
N ARG A 15 12.16 0.13 -3.26
CA ARG A 15 11.32 1.29 -3.63
C ARG A 15 9.95 0.88 -4.21
N GLY A 16 9.87 -0.26 -4.88
CA GLY A 16 8.63 -0.79 -5.45
C GLY A 16 7.72 -1.47 -4.43
N LEU A 17 8.26 -1.93 -3.30
CA LEU A 17 7.53 -2.69 -2.28
C LEU A 17 6.22 -2.02 -1.81
N PRO A 18 6.19 -0.73 -1.45
CA PRO A 18 4.96 -0.10 -0.98
C PRO A 18 3.85 -0.14 -2.03
N ALA A 19 4.18 0.17 -3.28
CA ALA A 19 3.23 0.15 -4.39
C ALA A 19 2.71 -1.26 -4.67
N THR A 20 3.57 -2.28 -4.57
CA THR A 20 3.13 -3.68 -4.71
C THR A 20 2.19 -4.09 -3.57
N CYS A 21 2.48 -3.74 -2.32
CA CYS A 21 1.59 -4.02 -1.19
C CYS A 21 0.24 -3.33 -1.38
N ALA A 22 0.20 -2.05 -1.74
CA ALA A 22 -1.07 -1.34 -1.93
C ALA A 22 -1.89 -1.92 -3.08
N SER A 23 -1.23 -2.35 -4.16
CA SER A 23 -1.89 -3.00 -5.30
C SER A 23 -2.46 -4.36 -4.89
N LEU A 24 -1.69 -5.15 -4.13
CA LEU A 24 -2.14 -6.43 -3.60
C LEU A 24 -3.29 -6.28 -2.60
N ALA A 25 -3.34 -5.20 -1.82
CA ALA A 25 -4.48 -4.92 -0.94
C ALA A 25 -5.78 -4.75 -1.74
N VAL A 26 -5.75 -3.95 -2.81
CA VAL A 26 -6.89 -3.76 -3.72
C VAL A 26 -7.28 -5.06 -4.41
N ILE A 27 -6.31 -5.77 -5.00
CA ILE A 27 -6.56 -7.01 -5.74
C ILE A 27 -7.13 -8.09 -4.80
N ALA A 28 -6.54 -8.23 -3.62
CA ALA A 28 -6.98 -9.19 -2.62
C ALA A 28 -8.39 -8.90 -2.14
N GLY A 29 -8.75 -7.64 -1.86
CA GLY A 29 -10.09 -7.30 -1.39
C GLY A 29 -11.16 -7.24 -2.49
N LEU A 30 -10.78 -7.12 -3.76
CA LEU A 30 -11.72 -7.12 -4.89
C LEU A 30 -11.97 -8.50 -5.47
N LEU A 31 -10.90 -9.26 -5.75
CA LEU A 31 -10.98 -10.49 -6.54
C LEU A 31 -11.21 -11.72 -5.68
N LEU A 32 -10.50 -11.84 -4.55
CA LEU A 32 -10.57 -13.06 -3.73
C LEU A 32 -11.95 -13.25 -3.07
N PRO A 33 -12.60 -12.21 -2.51
CA PRO A 33 -13.92 -12.36 -1.91
C PRO A 33 -15.05 -12.66 -2.90
N GLN A 34 -14.77 -12.70 -4.21
CA GLN A 34 -15.74 -13.13 -5.21
C GLN A 34 -15.99 -14.65 -5.16
N PHE A 35 -15.09 -15.41 -4.54
CA PHE A 35 -15.25 -16.84 -4.31
C PHE A 35 -15.62 -17.05 -2.85
N ASP A 36 -16.73 -17.74 -2.56
CA ASP A 36 -17.21 -17.92 -1.18
C ASP A 36 -16.16 -18.60 -0.28
N SER A 37 -15.40 -19.55 -0.83
CA SER A 37 -14.31 -20.23 -0.14
C SER A 37 -13.12 -19.32 0.21
N LEU A 38 -12.99 -18.18 -0.47
CA LEU A 38 -11.91 -17.21 -0.29
C LEU A 38 -12.39 -15.89 0.29
N TYR A 39 -13.66 -15.79 0.70
CA TYR A 39 -14.25 -14.59 1.28
C TYR A 39 -13.43 -14.05 2.45
N ILE A 40 -13.22 -14.89 3.46
CA ILE A 40 -12.48 -14.54 4.67
C ILE A 40 -11.02 -14.24 4.31
N THR A 41 -10.39 -15.14 3.56
CA THR A 41 -8.97 -15.04 3.19
C THR A 41 -8.68 -13.79 2.36
N GLY A 42 -9.61 -13.37 1.50
CA GLY A 42 -9.49 -12.18 0.67
C GLY A 42 -9.43 -10.89 1.48
N TYR A 43 -10.37 -10.70 2.42
CA TYR A 43 -10.34 -9.51 3.28
C TYR A 43 -9.19 -9.55 4.29
N VAL A 44 -8.83 -10.72 4.81
CA VAL A 44 -7.64 -10.87 5.67
C VAL A 44 -6.36 -10.50 4.91
N ALA A 45 -6.19 -11.00 3.69
CA ALA A 45 -5.05 -10.63 2.84
C ALA A 45 -5.05 -9.13 2.51
N SER A 46 -6.21 -8.56 2.19
CA SER A 46 -6.38 -7.11 1.99
C SER A 46 -5.91 -6.30 3.20
N ILE A 47 -6.30 -6.70 4.41
CA ILE A 47 -5.87 -6.06 5.67
C ILE A 47 -4.35 -6.14 5.83
N VAL A 48 -3.79 -7.34 5.67
CA VAL A 48 -2.34 -7.56 5.83
C VAL A 48 -1.56 -6.67 4.87
N PHE A 49 -1.96 -6.60 3.59
CA PHE A 49 -1.30 -5.77 2.60
C PHE A 49 -1.50 -4.27 2.82
N ALA A 50 -2.68 -3.85 3.31
CA ALA A 50 -2.94 -2.46 3.67
C ALA A 50 -2.01 -2.00 4.81
N VAL A 51 -1.79 -2.84 5.83
CA VAL A 51 -0.84 -2.57 6.93
C VAL A 51 0.61 -2.66 6.47
N ALA A 52 0.94 -3.60 5.59
CA ALA A 52 2.28 -3.76 5.04
C ALA A 52 2.72 -2.54 4.20
N THR A 53 1.77 -1.83 3.58
CA THR A 53 2.05 -0.67 2.73
C THR A 53 2.82 0.46 3.43
N PRO A 54 2.34 1.06 4.55
CA PRO A 54 3.10 2.07 5.29
C PRO A 54 4.38 1.50 5.91
N LEU A 55 4.40 0.22 6.31
CA LEU A 55 5.61 -0.45 6.80
C LEU A 55 6.68 -0.55 5.72
N ALA A 56 6.31 -0.88 4.49
CA ALA A 56 7.24 -0.97 3.36
C ALA A 56 7.89 0.40 3.06
N PHE A 57 7.22 1.53 3.34
CA PHE A 57 7.85 2.85 3.21
C PHE A 57 9.00 3.08 4.19
N THR A 58 8.97 2.45 5.37
CA THR A 58 10.08 2.56 6.33
C THR A 58 11.35 1.90 5.78
N MET A 59 11.19 0.80 5.04
CA MET A 59 12.28 0.12 4.33
C MET A 59 12.71 0.89 3.08
N ALA A 60 11.76 1.36 2.27
CA ALA A 60 12.02 2.05 1.00
C ALA A 60 12.75 3.39 1.15
N VAL A 61 12.57 4.07 2.29
CA VAL A 61 13.17 5.39 2.57
C VAL A 61 14.34 5.28 3.57
N SER A 62 14.73 4.05 3.95
CA SER A 62 15.94 3.72 4.71
C SER A 62 16.22 4.66 5.91
N GLY A 63 15.19 4.94 6.71
CA GLY A 63 15.30 5.79 7.91
C GLY A 63 15.59 7.29 7.65
N GLN A 64 15.70 7.74 6.40
CA GLN A 64 15.99 9.14 6.06
C GLN A 64 14.74 9.96 5.77
N LEU A 65 13.56 9.52 6.22
CA LEU A 65 12.27 10.16 5.92
C LEU A 65 12.21 11.63 6.37
N LEU A 66 12.96 11.99 7.41
CA LEU A 66 13.11 13.37 7.89
C LEU A 66 14.01 14.24 6.99
N LYS A 67 14.98 13.65 6.29
CA LYS A 67 15.85 14.32 5.31
C LYS A 67 15.21 14.45 3.92
N GLN A 68 14.09 13.76 3.69
CA GLN A 68 13.33 13.83 2.45
C GLN A 68 12.50 15.11 2.33
N SER A 69 12.02 15.39 1.12
CA SER A 69 11.15 16.54 0.85
C SER A 69 9.89 16.53 1.74
N ARG A 70 9.44 17.73 2.14
CA ARG A 70 8.19 17.90 2.94
C ARG A 70 7.01 17.20 2.29
N LYS A 71 6.94 17.22 0.95
CA LYS A 71 5.89 16.57 0.15
C LYS A 71 5.92 15.04 0.29
N LEU A 72 7.08 14.39 0.13
CA LEU A 72 7.21 12.95 0.31
C LEU A 72 6.83 12.54 1.74
N ARG A 73 7.29 13.29 2.74
CA ARG A 73 6.94 13.04 4.15
C ARG A 73 5.44 13.12 4.39
N GLN A 74 4.76 14.14 3.85
CA GLN A 74 3.30 14.26 3.95
C GLN A 74 2.57 13.11 3.28
N LEU A 75 3.03 12.67 2.11
CA LEU A 75 2.42 11.54 1.40
C LEU A 75 2.57 10.23 2.20
N VAL A 76 3.75 9.95 2.75
CA VAL A 76 3.97 8.75 3.58
C VAL A 76 3.13 8.80 4.87
N ILE A 77 3.07 9.94 5.55
CA ILE A 77 2.17 10.10 6.71
C ILE A 77 0.71 9.88 6.29
N GLY A 78 0.31 10.41 5.13
CA GLY A 78 -1.02 10.15 4.55
C GLY A 78 -1.30 8.66 4.39
N THR A 79 -0.35 7.88 3.87
CA THR A 79 -0.53 6.41 3.77
C THR A 79 -0.68 5.74 5.13
N ALA A 80 0.03 6.21 6.16
CA ALA A 80 -0.09 5.67 7.52
C ALA A 80 -1.44 5.98 8.19
N VAL A 81 -2.08 7.09 7.82
CA VAL A 81 -3.41 7.48 8.31
C VAL A 81 -4.52 6.75 7.54
N VAL A 82 -4.38 6.62 6.22
CA VAL A 82 -5.40 6.00 5.37
C VAL A 82 -5.40 4.48 5.49
N ALA A 83 -4.27 3.85 5.78
CA ALA A 83 -4.18 2.40 5.95
C ALA A 83 -5.15 1.85 7.03
N PRO A 84 -5.20 2.38 8.26
CA PRO A 84 -6.21 2.00 9.26
C PRO A 84 -7.66 2.10 8.76
N LEU A 85 -8.00 3.15 8.01
CA LEU A 85 -9.36 3.33 7.47
C LEU A 85 -9.69 2.26 6.41
N SER A 86 -8.70 1.87 5.61
CA SER A 86 -8.83 0.74 4.68
C SER A 86 -8.96 -0.60 5.42
N VAL A 87 -8.26 -0.77 6.55
CA VAL A 87 -8.38 -1.96 7.42
C VAL A 87 -9.77 -2.04 8.03
N GLU A 88 -10.27 -0.94 8.57
CA GLU A 88 -11.61 -0.85 9.14
C GLU A 88 -12.69 -1.17 8.11
N GLY A 89 -12.60 -0.58 6.90
CA GLY A 89 -13.50 -0.94 5.80
C GLY A 89 -13.44 -2.42 5.44
N SER A 90 -12.25 -3.03 5.47
CA SER A 90 -12.08 -4.47 5.17
C SER A 90 -12.68 -5.33 6.29
N ALA A 91 -12.51 -4.93 7.54
CA ALA A 91 -13.04 -5.62 8.72
C ALA A 91 -14.57 -5.52 8.80
N LEU A 92 -15.14 -4.35 8.48
CA LEU A 92 -16.58 -4.17 8.37
C LEU A 92 -17.16 -5.08 7.29
N ARG A 93 -16.54 -5.11 6.10
CA ARG A 93 -16.97 -6.04 5.05
C ARG A 93 -16.86 -7.48 5.54
N LEU A 94 -15.73 -7.88 6.11
CA LEU A 94 -15.54 -9.21 6.68
C LEU A 94 -16.64 -9.58 7.69
N SER A 95 -17.05 -8.64 8.55
CA SER A 95 -18.10 -8.85 9.57
C SER A 95 -19.49 -9.17 8.99
N LEU A 96 -19.76 -8.81 7.73
CA LEU A 96 -21.00 -9.16 7.05
C LEU A 96 -21.12 -10.66 6.74
N GLY A 97 -20.03 -11.42 6.90
CA GLY A 97 -20.02 -12.89 6.92
C GLY A 97 -20.29 -13.58 5.58
N SER A 98 -20.64 -12.84 4.52
CA SER A 98 -20.94 -13.40 3.21
C SER A 98 -20.59 -12.42 2.09
N LYS A 99 -20.26 -12.97 0.92
CA LYS A 99 -20.03 -12.20 -0.31
C LYS A 99 -21.25 -11.35 -0.66
N GLU A 100 -22.45 -11.94 -0.56
CA GLU A 100 -23.71 -11.27 -0.86
C GLU A 100 -23.95 -10.09 0.08
N GLY A 101 -23.79 -10.30 1.39
CA GLY A 101 -23.90 -9.23 2.38
C GLY A 101 -22.91 -8.08 2.12
N ALA A 102 -21.66 -8.41 1.78
CA ALA A 102 -20.66 -7.41 1.44
C ALA A 102 -20.87 -6.72 0.08
N PHE A 103 -21.58 -7.34 -0.86
CA PHE A 103 -21.84 -6.77 -2.18
C PHE A 103 -23.02 -5.79 -2.16
N TYR A 104 -24.08 -6.13 -1.43
CA TYR A 104 -25.28 -5.29 -1.31
C TYR A 104 -25.22 -4.23 -0.22
N ASP A 105 -24.14 -4.22 0.56
CA ASP A 105 -23.92 -3.21 1.58
C ASP A 105 -23.63 -1.82 0.95
N ILE A 106 -24.38 -0.82 1.41
CA ILE A 106 -24.29 0.57 0.92
C ILE A 106 -23.33 1.39 1.81
N GLY A 107 -22.92 0.87 2.97
CA GLY A 107 -22.07 1.56 3.94
C GLY A 107 -20.59 1.19 3.82
N ALA A 108 -20.23 0.00 4.28
CA ALA A 108 -18.85 -0.48 4.32
C ALA A 108 -18.24 -0.66 2.92
N ALA A 109 -19.02 -1.03 1.89
CA ALA A 109 -18.48 -1.27 0.56
C ALA A 109 -17.93 0.00 -0.13
N PRO A 110 -18.67 1.13 -0.23
CA PRO A 110 -18.12 2.37 -0.77
C PRO A 110 -17.02 2.96 0.09
N VAL A 111 -17.14 2.87 1.42
CA VAL A 111 -16.13 3.36 2.38
C VAL A 111 -14.82 2.62 2.20
N TRP A 112 -14.87 1.28 2.12
CA TRP A 112 -13.71 0.45 1.85
C TRP A 112 -13.07 0.81 0.51
N LEU A 113 -13.86 0.85 -0.57
CA LEU A 113 -13.36 1.23 -1.90
C LEU A 113 -12.63 2.57 -1.88
N PHE A 114 -13.24 3.59 -1.27
CA PHE A 114 -12.65 4.93 -1.19
C PHE A 114 -11.30 4.92 -0.47
N PHE A 115 -11.23 4.32 0.72
CA PHE A 115 -10.00 4.33 1.50
C PHE A 115 -8.91 3.42 0.93
N THR A 116 -9.25 2.26 0.39
CA THR A 116 -8.27 1.35 -0.22
C THR A 116 -7.72 1.94 -1.53
N PHE A 117 -8.54 2.59 -2.36
CA PHE A 117 -8.04 3.32 -3.53
C PHE A 117 -7.26 4.56 -3.16
N ALA A 118 -7.68 5.32 -2.14
CA ALA A 118 -6.91 6.45 -1.64
C ALA A 118 -5.53 6.01 -1.15
N LEU A 119 -5.44 4.86 -0.45
CA LEU A 119 -4.18 4.26 -0.04
C LEU A 119 -3.29 3.95 -1.25
N LEU A 120 -3.86 3.33 -2.29
CA LEU A 120 -3.15 3.04 -3.53
C LEU A 120 -2.62 4.31 -4.20
N VAL A 121 -3.47 5.31 -4.39
CA VAL A 121 -3.09 6.57 -5.06
C VAL A 121 -1.99 7.30 -4.27
N LEU A 122 -2.16 7.46 -2.96
CA LEU A 122 -1.15 8.09 -2.10
C LEU A 122 0.17 7.32 -2.15
N THR A 123 0.11 5.99 -2.14
CA THR A 123 1.29 5.13 -2.23
C THR A 123 2.01 5.31 -3.56
N LEU A 124 1.29 5.30 -4.68
CA LEU A 124 1.88 5.51 -6.01
C LEU A 124 2.52 6.91 -6.13
N LEU A 125 1.86 7.94 -5.61
CA LEU A 125 2.41 9.30 -5.57
C LEU A 125 3.65 9.39 -4.69
N ALA A 126 3.64 8.74 -3.52
CA ALA A 126 4.78 8.68 -2.61
C ALA A 126 5.96 7.95 -3.26
N THR A 127 5.74 6.77 -3.84
CA THR A 127 6.77 5.97 -4.53
C THR A 127 7.41 6.76 -5.69
N ARG A 128 6.62 7.48 -6.49
CA ARG A 128 7.16 8.34 -7.57
C ARG A 128 7.93 9.55 -7.05
N ALA A 129 7.63 10.02 -5.85
CA ALA A 129 8.33 11.15 -5.23
C ALA A 129 9.65 10.75 -4.55
N ILE A 130 9.96 9.45 -4.46
CA ILE A 130 11.27 8.98 -3.98
C ILE A 130 12.33 9.36 -5.02
N PRO A 131 13.38 10.11 -4.65
CA PRO A 131 14.40 10.54 -5.60
C PRO A 131 15.14 9.33 -6.19
N HIS A 132 15.23 9.28 -7.52
CA HIS A 132 16.11 8.35 -8.22
C HIS A 132 17.56 8.77 -8.00
N GLU A 133 18.38 7.83 -7.55
CA GLU A 133 19.82 7.95 -7.29
C GLU A 133 20.62 8.61 -8.43
N ASN A 134 20.11 8.56 -9.67
CA ASN A 134 20.68 9.24 -10.84
C ASN A 134 20.74 10.78 -10.74
N ARG A 135 20.02 11.42 -9.81
CA ARG A 135 20.14 12.88 -9.59
C ARG A 135 21.31 13.29 -8.72
N ILE A 136 21.82 12.40 -7.87
CA ILE A 136 22.89 12.75 -6.92
C ILE A 136 24.24 12.89 -7.65
N LEU A 137 24.41 12.24 -8.80
CA LEU A 137 25.62 12.26 -9.62
C LEU A 137 25.62 13.33 -10.73
N ARG A 138 24.54 14.13 -10.87
CA ARG A 138 24.47 15.20 -11.90
C ARG A 138 24.76 16.60 -11.36
N ASP A 139 24.78 16.76 -10.04
CA ASP A 139 25.02 18.02 -9.35
C ASP A 139 26.38 18.02 -8.60
N GLN A 140 27.26 17.06 -8.91
CA GLN A 140 28.70 17.07 -8.59
C GLN A 140 29.49 17.27 -9.87
#